data_AF-A0A0H1BPS0-F1
#
_entry.id   AF-A0A0H1BPS0-F1
#
_cell.length_a   1.000
_cell.length_b   1.000
_cell.length_c   1.000
_cell.angle_alpha   90.00
_cell.angle_beta   90.00
_cell.angle_gamma   90.00
#
_symmetry.space_group_name_H-M   'P 1'
#
loop_
_entity.id
_entity.type
_entity.pdbx_description
1 polymer ?
#
loop_
_entity_poly.entity_id
_entity_poly.type
_entity_poly.pdbx_seq_one_letter_code
_entity_poly.pdbx_strand_id
1 'polypeptide(L)'
;MLSAISLGGGEVNGVRLLSRKTIDLIFQEQANGIDLGTGVSMPENAEKVCFWGGWGGSIAIVDVQRRMTIAYMMNKMAPGVIGSARSEAYLKAIYAAAASL
;
A
#
# COMPACT_ATOMS: atom_id res chain seq x y z
N MET A 1 10.34 -4.19 -7.45
CA MET A 1 9.09 -4.19 -8.24
C MET A 1 8.18 -3.03 -7.85
N LEU A 2 7.70 -2.94 -6.59
CA LEU A 2 6.79 -1.87 -6.14
C LEU A 2 7.35 -0.43 -6.24
N SER A 3 8.68 -0.28 -6.24
CA SER A 3 9.35 1.00 -6.48
C SER A 3 9.04 1.61 -7.86
N ALA A 4 8.61 0.81 -8.84
CA ALA A 4 8.11 1.31 -10.12
C ALA A 4 6.90 2.23 -9.91
N ILE A 5 6.09 1.96 -8.89
CA ILE A 5 4.89 2.72 -8.54
C ILE A 5 5.25 3.85 -7.57
N SER A 6 5.93 3.55 -6.45
CA SER A 6 6.21 4.56 -5.41
C SER A 6 7.03 5.74 -5.92
N LEU A 7 7.95 5.52 -6.87
CA LEU A 7 8.76 6.58 -7.47
C LEU A 7 8.03 7.32 -8.60
N GLY A 8 6.83 6.89 -8.99
CA GLY A 8 5.97 7.50 -10.01
C GLY A 8 6.47 7.39 -11.47
N GLY A 9 7.67 6.85 -11.68
CA GLY A 9 8.33 6.79 -12.99
C GLY A 9 8.09 5.51 -13.79
N GLY A 10 7.56 4.45 -13.16
CA GLY A 10 7.30 3.16 -13.81
C GLY A 10 8.55 2.40 -14.22
N GLU A 11 9.71 2.76 -13.67
CA GLU A 11 11.01 2.23 -14.06
C GLU A 11 11.80 1.81 -12.81
N VAL A 12 12.47 0.66 -12.91
CA VAL A 12 13.34 0.13 -11.84
C VAL A 12 14.60 -0.39 -12.51
N ASN A 13 15.76 0.09 -12.05
CA ASN A 13 17.08 -0.35 -12.53
C ASN A 13 17.20 -0.28 -14.07
N GLY A 14 16.72 0.79 -14.70
CA GLY A 14 16.77 1.00 -16.15
C GLY A 14 15.73 0.22 -16.96
N VAL A 15 14.88 -0.58 -16.31
CA VAL A 15 13.81 -1.35 -16.98
C VAL A 15 12.47 -0.67 -16.75
N ARG A 16 11.83 -0.25 -17.85
CA ARG A 16 10.47 0.31 -17.83
C ARG A 16 9.44 -0.80 -17.70
N LEU A 17 8.75 -0.84 -16.56
CA LEU A 17 7.68 -1.79 -16.27
C LEU A 17 6.29 -1.21 -16.57
N LEU A 18 6.09 0.09 -16.30
CA LEU A 18 4.81 0.78 -16.46
C LEU A 18 4.99 2.17 -17.07
N SER A 19 3.97 2.67 -17.76
CA SER A 19 3.91 4.08 -18.13
C SER A 19 3.39 4.91 -16.95
N ARG A 20 3.71 6.20 -16.90
CA ARG A 20 3.15 7.11 -15.90
C ARG A 20 1.62 7.16 -15.98
N LYS A 21 1.07 7.21 -17.19
CA LYS A 21 -0.37 7.13 -17.45
C LYS A 21 -0.99 5.87 -16.84
N THR A 22 -0.32 4.73 -16.92
CA THR A 22 -0.78 3.46 -16.32
C THR A 22 -0.78 3.52 -14.79
N ILE A 23 0.24 4.14 -14.19
CA ILE A 23 0.29 4.32 -12.73
C ILE A 23 -0.84 5.23 -12.27
N ASP A 24 -1.12 6.32 -12.99
CA ASP A 24 -2.18 7.26 -12.61
C ASP A 24 -3.58 6.61 -12.59
N LEU A 25 -3.81 5.55 -13.38
CA LEU A 25 -5.09 4.81 -13.39
C LEU A 25 -5.40 4.14 -12.05
N ILE A 26 -4.40 3.70 -11.28
CA ILE A 26 -4.64 2.96 -10.02
C ILE A 26 -5.22 3.84 -8.92
N PHE A 27 -5.16 5.17 -9.09
CA PHE A 27 -5.72 6.15 -8.16
C PHE A 27 -7.09 6.68 -8.62
N GLN A 28 -7.59 6.23 -9.76
CA GLN A 28 -8.97 6.50 -10.15
C GLN A 28 -9.89 5.52 -9.43
N GLU A 29 -10.92 6.03 -8.76
CA GLU A 29 -11.92 5.20 -8.13
C GLU A 29 -12.58 4.29 -9.18
N GLN A 30 -12.48 2.98 -8.96
CA GLN A 30 -13.08 1.98 -9.85
C GLN A 30 -14.49 1.58 -9.38
N ALA A 31 -14.72 1.60 -8.05
CA ALA A 31 -16.00 1.30 -7.43
C ALA A 31 -16.06 1.87 -6.00
N ASN A 32 -17.25 2.30 -5.58
CA ASN A 32 -17.54 2.76 -4.22
C ASN A 32 -18.84 2.13 -3.74
N GLY A 33 -18.82 1.45 -2.60
CA GLY A 33 -19.98 0.77 -2.06
C GLY A 33 -19.64 -0.24 -0.97
N ILE A 34 -20.64 -1.01 -0.57
CA ILE A 34 -20.48 -2.06 0.45
C ILE A 34 -19.67 -3.21 -0.17
N ASP A 35 -18.49 -3.46 0.40
CA ASP A 35 -17.67 -4.62 0.05
C ASP A 35 -18.20 -5.89 0.75
N LEU A 36 -18.78 -6.80 -0.05
CA LEU A 36 -19.28 -8.09 0.43
C LEU A 36 -18.22 -9.21 0.42
N GLY A 37 -17.01 -8.94 -0.06
CA GLY A 37 -15.91 -9.89 -0.14
C GLY A 37 -14.95 -9.77 1.03
N THR A 38 -14.31 -8.61 1.19
CA THR A 38 -13.31 -8.40 2.26
C THR A 38 -13.82 -7.56 3.42
N GLY A 39 -14.90 -6.81 3.20
CA GLY A 39 -15.47 -5.88 4.20
C GLY A 39 -14.55 -4.68 4.47
N VAL A 40 -13.64 -4.37 3.55
CA VAL A 40 -12.59 -3.36 3.77
C VAL A 40 -12.98 -2.06 3.08
N SER A 41 -12.92 -0.97 3.83
CA SER A 41 -13.07 0.38 3.29
C SER A 41 -11.72 1.04 3.05
N MET A 42 -11.62 1.83 1.98
CA MET A 42 -10.46 2.70 1.74
C MET A 42 -10.47 3.86 2.75
N PRO A 43 -9.32 4.30 3.29
CA PRO A 43 -9.27 5.47 4.17
C PRO A 43 -9.62 6.76 3.41
N GLU A 44 -10.40 7.67 4.03
CA GLU A 44 -10.84 8.94 3.42
C GLU A 44 -9.69 9.90 3.00
N ASN A 45 -8.46 9.69 3.49
CA ASN A 45 -7.30 10.57 3.24
C ASN A 45 -6.13 9.85 2.53
N ALA A 46 -6.43 8.88 1.66
CA ALA A 46 -5.44 8.02 0.99
C ALA A 46 -5.20 8.38 -0.49
N GLU A 47 -5.36 9.64 -0.91
CA GLU A 47 -5.44 10.07 -2.32
C GLU A 47 -4.32 9.54 -3.25
N LYS A 48 -3.13 9.21 -2.72
CA LYS A 48 -2.03 8.56 -3.48
C LYS A 48 -1.37 7.40 -2.73
N VAL A 49 -2.16 6.72 -1.91
CA VAL A 49 -1.76 5.51 -1.22
C VAL A 49 -2.58 4.34 -1.77
N CYS A 50 -1.89 3.31 -2.25
CA CYS A 50 -2.53 2.03 -2.56
C CYS A 50 -1.94 0.95 -1.66
N PHE A 51 -2.79 0.00 -1.26
CA PHE A 51 -2.37 -1.06 -0.35
C PHE A 51 -3.12 -2.35 -0.63
N TRP A 52 -2.55 -3.45 -0.14
CA TRP A 52 -3.26 -4.71 0.00
C TRP A 52 -2.78 -5.43 1.26
N GLY A 53 -3.72 -6.03 1.99
CA GLY A 53 -3.43 -6.86 3.15
C GLY A 53 -3.71 -8.33 2.85
N GLY A 54 -2.88 -9.21 3.40
CA GLY A 54 -3.08 -10.65 3.33
C GLY A 54 -3.60 -11.22 4.65
N TRP A 55 -4.41 -12.27 4.54
CA TRP A 55 -4.88 -13.03 5.69
C TRP A 55 -3.71 -13.53 6.53
N GLY A 56 -3.85 -13.40 7.85
CA GLY A 56 -2.79 -13.67 8.82
C GLY A 56 -2.04 -12.40 9.22
N GLY A 57 -2.06 -11.37 8.36
CA GLY A 57 -1.62 -10.00 8.67
C GLY A 57 -0.41 -9.46 7.93
N SER A 58 -0.09 -10.01 6.75
CA SER A 58 0.88 -9.39 5.85
C SER A 58 0.27 -8.13 5.25
N ILE A 59 1.11 -7.17 4.85
CA ILE A 59 0.63 -5.95 4.21
C ILE A 59 1.69 -5.37 3.27
N ALA A 60 1.24 -4.83 2.15
CA ALA A 60 2.03 -3.98 1.27
C ALA A 60 1.33 -2.63 1.13
N ILE A 61 2.08 -1.55 1.32
CA ILE A 61 1.61 -0.16 1.15
C ILE A 61 2.57 0.55 0.20
N VAL A 62 2.01 1.28 -0.75
CA VAL A 62 2.73 2.19 -1.64
C VAL A 62 2.18 3.59 -1.45
N ASP A 63 3.00 4.48 -0.89
CA ASP A 63 2.70 5.90 -0.73
C ASP A 63 3.52 6.68 -1.76
N VAL A 64 2.88 7.12 -2.84
CA VAL A 64 3.55 7.80 -3.94
C VAL A 64 3.95 9.23 -3.55
N GLN A 65 3.19 9.88 -2.67
CA GLN A 65 3.53 11.22 -2.18
C GLN A 65 4.83 11.21 -1.38
N ARG A 66 5.01 10.22 -0.51
CA ARG A 66 6.23 10.02 0.28
C ARG A 66 7.32 9.23 -0.45
N ARG A 67 7.08 8.84 -1.71
CA ARG A 67 7.96 7.97 -2.51
C ARG A 67 8.38 6.70 -1.77
N MET A 68 7.45 6.15 -0.99
CA MET A 68 7.72 5.11 0.00
C MET A 68 7.00 3.81 -0.35
N THR A 69 7.64 2.68 -0.05
CA THR A 69 7.02 1.36 -0.07
C THR A 69 7.27 0.69 1.25
N ILE A 70 6.22 0.16 1.86
CA ILE A 70 6.29 -0.63 3.10
C ILE A 70 5.77 -2.02 2.79
N ALA A 71 6.56 -3.04 3.13
CA ALA A 71 6.15 -4.44 3.03
C ALA A 71 6.45 -5.15 4.35
N TYR A 72 5.43 -5.74 4.95
CA TYR A 72 5.56 -6.53 6.17
C TYR A 72 5.05 -7.95 5.92
N MET A 73 5.92 -8.93 6.21
CA MET A 73 5.69 -10.35 5.99
C MET A 73 6.07 -11.15 7.23
N MET A 74 5.33 -12.22 7.49
CA MET A 74 5.54 -13.11 8.62
C MET A 74 4.97 -14.49 8.31
N ASN A 75 5.48 -15.50 9.02
CA ASN A 75 5.04 -16.89 8.91
C ASN A 75 4.07 -17.31 10.02
N LYS A 76 4.04 -16.59 11.15
CA LYS A 76 3.08 -16.81 12.24
C LYS A 76 1.85 -15.92 12.05
N MET A 77 0.78 -16.51 11.50
CA MET A 77 -0.50 -15.83 11.27
C MET A 77 -1.10 -15.30 12.58
N ALA A 78 -1.70 -14.12 12.53
CA ALA A 78 -2.55 -13.56 13.56
C ALA A 78 -4.02 -13.58 13.09
N PRO A 79 -4.98 -13.44 14.01
CA PRO A 79 -6.36 -13.17 13.66
C PRO A 79 -6.46 -11.82 12.92
N GLY A 80 -7.15 -11.79 11.77
CA GLY A 80 -7.35 -10.58 10.97
C GLY A 80 -7.38 -10.87 9.47
N VAL A 81 -8.38 -10.33 8.76
CA VAL A 81 -8.55 -10.47 7.30
C VAL A 81 -7.53 -9.57 6.57
N ILE A 82 -7.30 -8.36 7.07
CA ILE A 82 -6.31 -7.40 6.57
C ILE A 82 -5.40 -6.96 7.72
N GLY A 83 -4.10 -7.16 7.56
CA GLY A 83 -3.11 -6.75 8.55
C GLY A 83 -3.25 -7.46 9.90
N SER A 84 -2.53 -6.96 10.89
CA SER A 84 -2.55 -7.41 12.28
C SER A 84 -2.09 -6.27 13.19
N ALA A 85 -2.28 -6.40 14.50
CA ALA A 85 -1.75 -5.43 15.47
C ALA A 85 -0.23 -5.18 15.30
N ARG A 86 0.53 -6.19 14.84
CA ARG A 86 1.96 -6.04 14.54
C ARG A 86 2.20 -5.17 13.31
N SER A 87 1.50 -5.45 12.21
CA SER A 87 1.66 -4.65 10.98
C SER A 87 1.23 -3.21 11.23
N GLU A 88 0.15 -3.00 11.99
CA GLU A 88 -0.30 -1.66 12.38
C GLU A 88 0.76 -0.92 13.22
N ALA A 89 1.35 -1.58 14.22
CA ALA A 89 2.40 -1.00 15.04
C ALA A 89 3.61 -0.56 14.19
N TYR A 90 4.06 -1.40 13.25
CA TYR A 90 5.16 -1.06 12.35
C TYR A 90 4.80 0.07 11.39
N LEU A 91 3.59 0.06 10.82
CA LEU A 91 3.13 1.13 9.96
C LEU A 91 3.12 2.48 10.70
N LYS A 92 2.55 2.53 11.90
CA LYS A 92 2.55 3.74 12.75
C LYS A 92 3.97 4.23 13.03
N ALA A 93 4.88 3.33 13.38
CA ALA A 93 6.28 3.69 13.65
C ALA A 93 6.99 4.23 12.40
N ILE A 94 6.79 3.61 11.23
CA ILE A 94 7.40 4.06 9.97
C ILE A 94 6.86 5.43 9.56
N TYR A 95 5.55 5.63 9.61
CA TYR A 95 4.94 6.93 9.28
C TYR A 95 5.37 8.03 10.25
N ALA A 96 5.51 7.73 11.54
CA ALA A 96 6.04 8.68 12.51
C ALA A 96 7.49 9.09 12.18
N ALA A 97 8.36 8.13 11.85
CA ALA A 97 9.74 8.41 11.46
C ALA A 97 9.85 9.18 10.12
N ALA A 98 8.96 8.89 9.17
CA ALA A 98 8.91 9.58 7.89
C ALA A 98 8.31 10.99 7.99
N ALA A 99 7.49 11.27 9.01
CA ALA A 99 6.92 12.60 9.26
C ALA A 99 7.90 13.56 9.97
N SER A 100 8.98 13.03 10.58
CA SER A 100 10.05 13.83 11.18
C SER A 100 11.11 14.33 10.19
N LEU A 101 10.85 14.23 8.88
CA LEU A 101 11.67 14.70 7.76
C LEU A 101 10.85 15.66 6.89
#